data_AF-A0A2P6JSH0-F1
#
_entry.id   AF-A0A2P6JSH0-F1
#
_cell.length_a   1.000
_cell.length_b   1.000
_cell.length_c   1.000
_cell.angle_alpha   90.00
_cell.angle_beta   90.00
_cell.angle_gamma   90.00
#
_symmetry.space_group_name_H-M   'P 1'
#
loop_
_entity.id
_entity.type
_entity.pdbx_description
1 polymer ?
#
loop_
_entity_poly.entity_id
_entity_poly.type
_entity_poly.pdbx_seq_one_letter_code
_entity_poly.pdbx_strand_id
1 'polypeptide(L)'
;MKRLAACLSVSWSAMVIGIVQAEPVATAKEGKTVVSFAQTVVPVLRTQCATCHMTGSEPGNMKLYPSAAYDSIVGVESVTTGATLVTPGEPESSYLLHKIKGTHLEQGGTGARMPFAQRPLPEDVVIQIEQWIAQGALDN
;
A
#
# COMPACT_ATOMS: atom_id res chain seq x y z
N MET A 1 -80.05 -52.63 -4.33
CA MET A 1 -80.41 -51.39 -5.05
C MET A 1 -79.58 -50.25 -4.48
N LYS A 2 -78.92 -49.46 -5.35
CA LYS A 2 -78.22 -48.16 -5.11
C LYS A 2 -76.91 -48.29 -4.28
N ARG A 3 -75.75 -48.45 -4.94
CA ARG A 3 -74.83 -47.41 -5.47
C ARG A 3 -74.30 -46.48 -4.38
N LEU A 4 -72.98 -46.45 -4.17
CA LEU A 4 -72.11 -45.30 -4.46
C LEU A 4 -70.64 -45.64 -4.17
N ALA A 5 -69.76 -45.06 -4.99
CA ALA A 5 -68.35 -45.37 -5.15
C ALA A 5 -67.47 -44.16 -4.80
N ALA A 6 -66.15 -44.35 -4.96
CA ALA A 6 -65.07 -43.37 -5.10
C ALA A 6 -64.38 -42.95 -3.78
N CYS A 7 -63.13 -43.38 -3.53
CA CYS A 7 -61.83 -43.02 -4.14
C CYS A 7 -61.07 -42.07 -3.20
N LEU A 8 -60.14 -42.65 -2.43
CA LEU A 8 -59.14 -41.93 -1.66
C LEU A 8 -58.21 -41.18 -2.62
N SER A 9 -57.94 -39.91 -2.34
CA SER A 9 -56.77 -39.21 -2.88
C SER A 9 -55.91 -38.76 -1.70
N VAL A 10 -54.72 -39.37 -1.59
CA VAL A 10 -53.67 -38.94 -0.67
C VAL A 10 -52.86 -37.89 -1.42
N SER A 11 -52.90 -36.65 -0.92
CA SER A 11 -52.12 -35.54 -1.46
C SER A 11 -50.70 -35.63 -0.91
N TRP A 12 -49.74 -36.01 -1.74
CA TRP A 12 -48.31 -35.87 -1.43
C TRP A 12 -47.83 -34.50 -1.90
N SER A 13 -47.55 -33.60 -0.95
CA SER A 13 -46.85 -32.35 -1.24
C SER A 13 -45.38 -32.65 -1.52
N ALA A 14 -44.94 -32.41 -2.75
CA ALA A 14 -43.55 -32.48 -3.14
C ALA A 14 -42.83 -31.19 -2.70
N MET A 15 -41.85 -31.34 -1.81
CA MET A 15 -40.91 -30.29 -1.43
C MET A 15 -39.88 -30.12 -2.55
N VAL A 16 -39.95 -29.00 -3.27
CA VAL A 16 -38.94 -28.62 -4.27
C VAL A 16 -37.68 -28.13 -3.55
N ILE A 17 -36.68 -29.01 -3.43
CA ILE A 17 -35.33 -28.65 -2.99
C ILE A 17 -34.68 -27.90 -4.16
N GLY A 18 -34.58 -26.58 -4.03
CA GLY A 18 -33.87 -25.73 -4.98
C GLY A 18 -32.40 -26.10 -5.03
N ILE A 19 -31.93 -26.54 -6.21
CA ILE A 19 -30.52 -26.74 -6.49
C ILE A 19 -29.93 -25.35 -6.76
N VAL A 20 -29.23 -24.80 -5.78
CA VAL A 20 -28.37 -23.62 -5.97
C VAL A 20 -27.15 -24.10 -6.76
N GLN A 21 -27.06 -23.72 -8.04
CA GLN A 21 -25.82 -23.91 -8.79
C GLN A 21 -24.79 -22.92 -8.25
N ALA A 22 -23.79 -23.43 -7.54
CA ALA A 22 -22.61 -22.66 -7.19
C ALA A 22 -21.79 -22.44 -8.47
N GLU A 23 -21.74 -21.20 -8.95
CA GLU A 23 -20.84 -20.83 -10.04
C GLU A 23 -19.39 -20.88 -9.52
N PRO A 24 -18.44 -21.40 -10.33
CA PRO A 24 -17.05 -21.46 -9.93
C PRO A 24 -16.52 -20.03 -9.83
N VAL A 25 -16.28 -19.57 -8.59
CA VAL A 25 -15.51 -18.34 -8.34
C VAL A 25 -14.08 -18.63 -8.81
N ALA A 26 -13.79 -18.21 -10.03
CA ALA A 26 -12.44 -18.24 -10.58
C ALA A 26 -11.53 -17.43 -9.65
N THR A 27 -10.68 -18.13 -8.91
CA THR A 27 -9.64 -17.50 -8.09
C THR A 27 -8.59 -16.93 -9.03
N ALA A 28 -8.69 -15.64 -9.34
CA ALA A 28 -7.60 -14.92 -9.98
C ALA A 28 -6.40 -14.98 -9.02
N LYS A 29 -5.31 -15.60 -9.49
CA LYS A 29 -4.02 -15.56 -8.82
C LYS A 29 -3.52 -14.12 -8.88
N GLU A 30 -3.65 -13.38 -7.78
CA GLU A 30 -3.16 -12.01 -7.64
C GLU A 30 -1.65 -11.99 -7.95
N GLY A 31 -1.29 -11.57 -9.17
CA GLY A 31 0.09 -11.22 -9.48
C GLY A 31 0.42 -9.95 -8.71
N LYS A 32 1.44 -9.98 -7.86
CA LYS A 32 1.89 -8.79 -7.11
C LYS A 32 2.35 -7.74 -8.14
N THR A 33 1.53 -6.72 -8.38
CA THR A 33 1.85 -5.64 -9.32
C THR A 33 3.12 -4.92 -8.87
N VAL A 34 4.06 -4.74 -9.79
CA VAL A 34 5.29 -3.99 -9.53
C VAL A 34 4.95 -2.51 -9.44
N VAL A 35 5.29 -1.87 -8.33
CA VAL A 35 5.11 -0.43 -8.12
C VAL A 35 6.20 0.30 -8.90
N SER A 36 5.81 1.30 -9.69
CA SER A 36 6.76 2.14 -10.44
C SER A 36 7.21 3.32 -9.58
N PHE A 37 8.51 3.53 -9.47
CA PHE A 37 9.04 4.74 -8.83
C PHE A 37 8.58 6.00 -9.56
N ALA A 38 8.70 6.02 -10.89
CA ALA A 38 8.37 7.18 -11.71
C ALA A 38 6.87 7.52 -11.68
N GLN A 39 6.00 6.52 -11.68
CA GLN A 39 4.54 6.72 -11.79
C GLN A 39 3.85 6.82 -10.43
N THR A 40 4.37 6.17 -9.39
CA THR A 40 3.72 6.10 -8.07
C THR A 40 4.43 6.95 -7.03
N VAL A 41 5.75 6.81 -6.89
CA VAL A 41 6.49 7.44 -5.78
C VAL A 41 6.88 8.88 -6.08
N VAL A 42 7.39 9.16 -7.29
CA VAL A 42 7.83 10.50 -7.70
C VAL A 42 6.73 11.56 -7.61
N PRO A 43 5.46 11.32 -7.99
CA PRO A 43 4.41 12.32 -7.81
C PRO A 43 4.18 12.71 -6.34
N VAL A 44 4.32 11.76 -5.41
CA VAL A 44 4.20 12.00 -3.97
C VAL A 44 5.39 12.84 -3.50
N LEU A 45 6.62 12.44 -3.85
CA LEU A 45 7.83 13.18 -3.48
C LEU A 45 7.79 14.61 -4.01
N ARG A 46 7.40 14.79 -5.28
CA ARG A 46 7.28 16.10 -5.93
C ARG A 46 6.28 17.02 -5.23
N THR A 47 5.11 16.50 -4.86
CA THR A 47 4.00 17.34 -4.37
C THR A 47 3.99 17.53 -2.87
N GLN A 48 4.49 16.56 -2.11
CA GLN A 48 4.42 16.55 -0.65
C GLN A 48 5.77 16.87 0.01
N CYS A 49 6.89 16.67 -0.69
CA CYS A 49 8.22 16.74 -0.08
C CYS A 49 9.14 17.77 -0.75
N ALA A 50 9.17 17.83 -2.08
CA ALA A 50 10.08 18.68 -2.85
C ALA A 50 9.78 20.19 -2.71
N THR A 51 8.63 20.56 -2.16
CA THR A 51 8.33 21.95 -1.80
C THR A 51 9.26 22.49 -0.71
N CYS A 52 9.78 21.62 0.15
CA CYS A 52 10.74 21.96 1.21
C CYS A 52 12.12 21.29 1.01
N HIS A 53 12.21 20.16 0.30
CA HIS A 53 13.46 19.44 0.07
C HIS A 53 13.86 19.52 -1.41
N MET A 54 14.17 20.73 -1.88
CA MET A 54 14.42 21.00 -3.30
C MET A 54 15.91 21.03 -3.60
N THR A 55 16.68 21.76 -2.81
CA THR A 55 18.06 22.12 -3.14
C THR A 55 19.07 21.12 -2.56
N GLY A 56 18.69 20.39 -1.53
CA GLY A 56 19.58 19.53 -0.74
C GLY A 56 20.36 20.31 0.33
N SER A 57 20.02 21.59 0.55
CA SER A 57 20.54 22.39 1.68
C SER A 57 19.55 22.44 2.85
N GLU A 58 18.34 21.93 2.64
CA GLU A 58 17.30 21.86 3.66
C GLU A 58 17.53 20.65 4.59
N PRO A 59 16.87 20.59 5.76
CA PRO A 59 17.10 19.52 6.72
C PRO A 59 17.04 18.12 6.09
N GLY A 60 18.06 17.31 6.36
CA GLY A 60 18.20 15.97 5.79
C GLY A 60 18.95 15.91 4.45
N ASN A 61 19.41 17.04 3.92
CA ASN A 61 20.36 17.14 2.80
C ASN A 61 19.97 16.36 1.52
N MET A 62 18.68 16.36 1.19
CA MET A 62 18.14 15.56 0.08
C MET A 62 17.41 16.43 -0.96
N LYS A 63 17.48 16.02 -2.23
CA LYS A 63 16.78 16.65 -3.35
C LYS A 63 15.66 15.72 -3.81
N LEU A 64 14.41 16.12 -3.62
CA LEU A 64 13.24 15.26 -3.89
C LEU A 64 12.46 15.65 -5.15
N TYR A 65 13.04 16.49 -6.01
CA TYR A 65 12.49 16.72 -7.35
C TYR A 65 12.74 15.50 -8.27
N PRO A 66 11.89 15.28 -9.29
CA PRO A 66 11.85 14.02 -10.04
C PRO A 66 13.20 13.48 -10.53
N SER A 67 14.04 14.32 -11.13
CA SER A 67 15.31 13.88 -11.73
C SER A 67 16.47 13.69 -10.74
N ALA A 68 16.29 13.95 -9.44
CA ALA A 68 17.31 13.71 -8.42
C ALA A 68 16.83 12.87 -7.23
N ALA A 69 15.53 12.60 -7.16
CA ALA A 69 14.90 11.97 -6.00
C ALA A 69 15.48 10.59 -5.70
N TYR A 70 15.64 9.74 -6.72
CA TYR A 70 16.12 8.37 -6.56
C TYR A 70 17.53 8.34 -5.93
N ASP A 71 18.48 8.98 -6.59
CA ASP A 71 19.89 9.07 -6.16
C ASP A 71 20.06 9.77 -4.81
N SER A 72 19.08 10.58 -4.38
CA SER A 72 19.13 11.29 -3.11
C SER A 72 18.67 10.45 -1.91
N ILE A 73 17.94 9.35 -2.13
CA ILE A 73 17.30 8.59 -1.02
C ILE A 73 17.58 7.10 -1.03
N VAL A 74 17.79 6.48 -2.19
CA VAL A 74 17.97 5.02 -2.27
C VAL A 74 19.42 4.66 -1.96
N GLY A 75 19.64 3.89 -0.89
CA GLY A 75 20.98 3.52 -0.44
C GLY A 75 21.79 4.67 0.19
N VAL A 76 21.17 5.83 0.43
CA VAL A 76 21.83 7.00 1.01
C VAL A 76 21.65 7.03 2.52
N GLU A 77 22.71 7.30 3.27
CA GLU A 77 22.64 7.44 4.73
C GLU A 77 21.98 8.77 5.15
N SER A 78 21.14 8.70 6.18
CA SER A 78 20.56 9.85 6.84
C SER A 78 21.63 10.61 7.62
N VAL A 79 21.75 11.91 7.35
CA VAL A 79 22.68 12.79 8.08
C VAL A 79 22.32 12.98 9.56
N THR A 80 21.10 12.60 9.99
CA THR A 80 20.67 12.75 11.38
C THR A 80 20.86 11.50 12.22
N THR A 81 20.84 10.31 11.61
CA THR A 81 20.87 9.02 12.35
C THR A 81 21.94 8.05 11.87
N GLY A 82 22.51 8.24 10.69
CA GLY A 82 23.37 7.25 10.02
C GLY A 82 22.60 6.06 9.43
N ALA A 83 21.30 5.93 9.70
CA ALA A 83 20.48 4.89 9.07
C ALA A 83 20.21 5.22 7.61
N THR A 84 20.12 4.21 6.74
CA THR A 84 19.77 4.39 5.33
C THR A 84 18.36 4.96 5.16
N LEU A 85 18.22 5.98 4.32
CA LEU A 85 16.95 6.63 4.00
C LEU A 85 15.96 5.64 3.39
N VAL A 86 16.37 4.95 2.33
CA VAL A 86 15.64 3.84 1.73
C VAL A 86 16.59 2.66 1.53
N THR A 87 16.31 1.56 2.23
CA THR A 87 17.03 0.29 2.10
C THR A 87 16.24 -0.63 1.16
N PRO A 88 16.72 -0.90 -0.07
CA PRO A 88 16.04 -1.79 -1.00
C PRO A 88 15.70 -3.14 -0.39
N GLY A 89 14.43 -3.55 -0.47
CA GLY A 89 13.94 -4.81 0.06
C GLY A 89 13.62 -4.81 1.56
N GLU A 90 13.99 -3.77 2.30
CA GLU A 90 13.90 -3.72 3.76
C GLU A 90 13.11 -2.47 4.24
N PRO A 91 11.75 -2.50 4.14
CA PRO A 91 10.93 -1.37 4.55
C PRO A 91 11.11 -0.98 6.01
N GLU A 92 11.13 -1.96 6.93
CA GLU A 92 11.28 -1.72 8.37
C GLU A 92 12.63 -1.12 8.75
N SER A 93 13.64 -1.24 7.88
CA SER A 93 14.97 -0.62 8.08
C SER A 93 15.12 0.71 7.33
N SER A 94 14.08 1.19 6.65
CA SER A 94 14.13 2.40 5.82
C SER A 94 13.71 3.63 6.61
N TYR A 95 14.66 4.52 6.90
CA TYR A 95 14.43 5.70 7.73
C TYR A 95 13.35 6.64 7.18
N LEU A 96 13.17 6.71 5.86
CA LEU A 96 12.10 7.45 5.21
C LEU A 96 10.72 7.04 5.72
N LEU A 97 10.46 5.73 5.91
CA LEU A 97 9.18 5.24 6.41
C LEU A 97 8.92 5.71 7.84
N HIS A 98 9.94 5.72 8.68
CA HIS A 98 9.83 6.25 10.04
C HIS A 98 9.56 7.76 10.05
N LYS A 99 10.17 8.53 9.14
CA LYS A 99 9.88 9.96 9.00
C LYS A 99 8.43 10.21 8.58
N ILE A 100 7.86 9.41 7.68
CA ILE A 100 6.46 9.61 7.23
C ILE A 100 5.43 9.05 8.21
N LYS A 101 5.73 7.93 8.89
CA LYS A 101 4.85 7.32 9.91
C LYS A 101 4.93 8.04 11.27
N GLY A 102 5.97 8.85 11.49
CA GLY A 102 6.16 9.62 12.73
C GLY A 102 6.81 8.83 13.87
N THR A 103 7.39 7.67 13.58
CA THR A 103 8.10 6.80 14.53
C THR A 103 9.62 7.06 14.53
N HIS A 104 10.09 8.09 13.84
CA HIS A 104 11.52 8.38 13.69
C HIS A 104 12.26 8.64 15.00
N LEU A 105 11.59 9.10 16.06
CA LEU A 105 12.21 9.32 17.37
C LEU A 105 12.58 7.99 18.05
N GLU A 106 11.83 6.92 17.80
CA GLU A 106 12.13 5.57 18.31
C GLU A 106 13.40 5.00 17.64
N GLN A 107 13.73 5.51 16.45
CA GLN A 107 14.92 5.14 15.67
C GLN A 107 16.11 6.07 15.93
N GLY A 108 16.13 6.78 17.08
CA GLY A 108 17.19 7.74 17.42
C GLY A 108 17.19 9.01 16.55
N GLY A 109 16.12 9.25 15.82
CA GLY A 109 15.95 10.41 14.95
C GLY A 109 15.61 11.70 15.68
N THR A 110 15.51 12.78 14.90
CA THR A 110 15.18 14.12 15.41
C THR A 110 14.16 14.84 14.53
N GLY A 111 13.70 15.99 15.02
CA GLY A 111 12.71 16.83 14.34
C GLY A 111 11.30 16.24 14.39
N ALA A 112 10.46 16.62 13.42
CA ALA A 112 9.06 16.23 13.34
C ALA A 112 8.79 15.21 12.21
N ARG A 113 7.59 14.63 12.25
CA ARG A 113 7.03 13.76 11.20
C ARG A 113 6.93 14.53 9.87
N MET A 114 7.21 13.86 8.76
CA MET A 114 7.05 14.40 7.41
C MET A 114 5.75 13.91 6.75
N PRO A 115 5.08 14.72 5.92
CA PRO A 115 5.42 16.11 5.61
C PRO A 115 5.19 17.05 6.80
N PHE A 116 6.10 18.02 6.99
CA PHE A 116 6.11 18.88 8.17
C PHE A 116 4.90 19.80 8.24
N ALA A 117 4.25 19.87 9.40
CA ALA A 117 3.09 20.72 9.65
C ALA A 117 1.94 20.53 8.62
N GLN A 118 1.91 19.38 7.95
CA GLN A 118 0.84 18.97 7.03
C GLN A 118 0.09 17.77 7.61
N ARG A 119 -1.07 17.46 7.01
CA ARG A 119 -1.76 16.19 7.27
C ARG A 119 -0.83 15.01 6.98
N PRO A 120 -0.98 13.87 7.71
CA PRO A 120 -0.34 12.62 7.32
C PRO A 120 -0.63 12.29 5.86
N LEU A 121 0.32 11.59 5.22
CA LEU A 121 0.03 10.99 3.93
C LEU A 121 -1.15 10.02 4.10
N PRO A 122 -2.01 9.87 3.08
CA PRO A 122 -3.01 8.82 3.05
C PRO A 122 -2.35 7.44 3.24
N GLU A 123 -3.04 6.54 3.95
CA GLU A 123 -2.49 5.22 4.28
C GLU A 123 -2.16 4.39 3.03
N ASP A 124 -3.00 4.48 1.99
CA ASP A 124 -2.77 3.81 0.71
C ASP A 124 -1.51 4.31 -0.01
N VAL A 125 -1.14 5.58 0.19
CA VAL A 125 0.11 6.14 -0.34
C VAL A 125 1.31 5.61 0.45
N VAL A 126 1.20 5.53 1.78
CA VAL A 126 2.25 4.94 2.63
C VAL A 126 2.48 3.48 2.26
N ILE A 127 1.41 2.71 2.07
CA ILE A 127 1.46 1.31 1.65
C ILE A 127 2.15 1.18 0.28
N GLN A 128 1.86 2.05 -0.68
CA GLN A 128 2.52 2.00 -2.00
C GLN A 128 4.02 2.29 -1.91
N ILE A 129 4.44 3.24 -1.07
CA ILE A 129 5.87 3.49 -0.82
C ILE A 129 6.51 2.29 -0.15
N GLU A 130 5.87 1.71 0.87
CA GLU A 130 6.33 0.51 1.56
C GLU A 130 6.49 -0.68 0.61
N GLN A 131 5.50 -0.88 -0.27
CA GLN A 131 5.53 -1.93 -1.31
C GLN A 131 6.65 -1.70 -2.32
N TRP A 132 6.85 -0.46 -2.78
CA TRP A 132 7.98 -0.12 -3.66
C TRP A 132 9.32 -0.47 -3.02
N ILE A 133 9.52 -0.12 -1.75
CA ILE A 133 10.74 -0.48 -1.01
C ILE A 133 10.87 -2.00 -0.91
N ALA A 134 9.80 -2.71 -0.51
CA ALA A 134 9.77 -4.16 -0.39
C ALA A 134 10.05 -4.89 -1.73
N GLN A 135 9.77 -4.24 -2.86
CA GLN A 135 10.07 -4.74 -4.21
C GLN A 135 11.49 -4.41 -4.68
N GLY A 136 12.35 -3.91 -3.80
CA GLY A 136 13.74 -3.59 -4.10
C GLY A 136 13.96 -2.14 -4.49
N ALA A 137 13.00 -1.24 -4.22
CA ALA A 137 13.10 0.19 -4.50
C ALA A 137 13.59 0.49 -5.93
N LEU A 138 12.99 -0.17 -6.94
CA LEU A 138 13.41 -0.09 -8.34
C LEU A 138 13.28 1.34 -8.90
N ASP A 139 14.20 1.76 -9.78
CA ASP A 139 14.07 2.99 -10.59
C ASP A 139 13.38 2.67 -11.92
N ASN A 140 12.04 2.63 -11.91
CA ASN A 140 11.20 2.11 -13.01
C ASN A 140 9.96 2.96 -13.31
#